data_AF-A0A957H8N8-F1
#
_entry.id   AF-A0A957H8N8-F1
#
_cell.length_a   1.000
_cell.length_b   1.000
_cell.length_c   1.000
_cell.angle_alpha   90.00
_cell.angle_beta   90.00
_cell.angle_gamma   90.00
#
_symmetry.space_group_name_H-M   'P 1'
#
loop_
_entity.id
_entity.type
_entity.pdbx_description
1 polymer ?
#
loop_
_entity_poly.entity_id
_entity_poly.type
_entity_poly.pdbx_seq_one_letter_code
_entity_poly.pdbx_strand_id
1 'polypeptide(L)'
;MPVPEQHEFFIDPNRCIGCKACVQACSECDTHKGVSMIQLDYVERSHSTQTVPVVCMHCDSPTCAEVCPADAIKKTEDGVVQSARKPRCIA
;
A
#
# COMPACT_ATOMS: atom_id res chain seq x y z
N MET A 1 -19.72 14.76 4.31
CA MET A 1 -18.99 14.59 3.03
C MET A 1 -19.37 13.21 2.51
N PRO A 2 -19.98 13.10 1.32
CA PRO A 2 -20.34 11.79 0.76
C PRO A 2 -19.05 11.02 0.45
N VAL A 3 -19.03 9.73 0.83
CA VAL A 3 -17.91 8.83 0.53
C VAL A 3 -18.04 8.42 -0.94
N PRO A 4 -17.01 8.61 -1.78
CA PRO A 4 -17.05 8.20 -3.18
C PRO A 4 -17.08 6.66 -3.29
N GLU A 5 -17.77 6.13 -4.30
CA GLU A 5 -17.88 4.68 -4.53
C GLU A 5 -16.52 4.00 -4.79
N GLN A 6 -15.50 4.75 -5.20
CA GLN A 6 -14.14 4.25 -5.41
C GLN A 6 -13.09 5.28 -4.98
N HIS A 7 -12.06 4.82 -4.27
CA HIS A 7 -10.93 5.64 -3.85
C HIS A 7 -9.79 5.55 -4.86
N GLU A 8 -9.26 6.68 -5.31
CA GLU A 8 -8.10 6.74 -6.22
C GLU A 8 -6.87 7.28 -5.48
N PHE A 9 -5.71 6.63 -5.71
CA PHE A 9 -4.43 7.07 -5.18
C PHE A 9 -3.42 7.22 -6.32
N PHE A 10 -3.00 8.46 -6.57
CA PHE A 10 -2.10 8.80 -7.67
C PHE A 10 -0.74 9.26 -7.15
N ILE A 11 0.33 8.71 -7.73
CA ILE A 11 1.72 9.06 -7.44
C ILE A 11 2.37 9.54 -8.74
N ASP A 12 3.03 10.70 -8.70
CA ASP A 12 3.91 11.19 -9.76
C ASP A 12 5.39 10.95 -9.38
N PRO A 13 6.08 9.97 -9.99
CA PRO A 13 7.49 9.68 -9.70
C PRO A 13 8.43 10.83 -10.04
N ASN A 14 8.07 11.73 -10.97
CA ASN A 14 8.93 12.87 -11.35
C ASN A 14 9.01 13.92 -10.24
N ARG A 15 8.03 13.94 -9.33
CA ARG A 15 8.00 14.83 -8.17
C ARG A 15 8.55 14.18 -6.90
N CYS A 16 8.93 12.90 -6.97
CA CYS A 16 9.50 12.19 -5.84
C CYS A 16 10.98 12.57 -5.66
N ILE A 17 11.28 13.27 -4.56
CA ILE A 17 12.65 13.68 -4.20
C ILE A 17 13.32 12.72 -3.20
N GLY A 18 12.67 11.60 -2.88
CA GLY A 18 13.21 10.59 -1.96
C GLY A 18 13.32 11.02 -0.49
N CYS A 19 12.52 12.00 -0.04
CA CYS A 19 12.57 12.53 1.32
C CYS A 19 12.10 11.58 2.43
N LYS A 20 11.47 10.44 2.07
CA LYS A 20 10.91 9.43 2.99
C LYS A 20 9.80 9.92 3.93
N ALA A 21 9.26 11.12 3.73
CA ALA A 21 8.16 11.65 4.54
C ALA A 21 6.89 10.76 4.46
N CYS A 22 6.60 10.20 3.29
CA CYS A 22 5.47 9.27 3.11
C CYS A 22 5.62 7.98 3.95
N VAL A 23 6.84 7.47 4.07
CA VAL A 23 7.15 6.29 4.89
C VAL A 23 6.96 6.62 6.38
N GLN A 24 7.49 7.77 6.82
CA GLN A 24 7.35 8.21 8.21
C GLN A 24 5.88 8.41 8.59
N ALA A 25 5.13 9.17 7.80
CA ALA A 25 3.72 9.45 8.05
C ALA A 25 2.88 8.15 8.10
N CYS A 26 3.20 7.18 7.25
CA CYS A 26 2.51 5.89 7.27
C CYS A 26 2.81 5.10 8.56
N SER A 27 4.04 5.17 9.06
CA SER A 27 4.43 4.50 10.32
C SER A 27 3.75 5.11 11.56
N GLU A 28 3.42 6.39 11.52
CA GLU A 28 2.75 7.13 12.60
C GLU A 28 1.24 6.86 12.69
N CYS A 29 0.67 6.16 11.70
CA CYS A 29 -0.73 5.76 11.76
C CYS A 29 -0.94 4.73 12.89
N ASP A 30 -1.94 4.97 13.75
CA ASP A 30 -2.26 4.11 14.89
C ASP A 30 -2.48 2.64 14.50
N THR A 31 -3.01 2.40 13.30
CA THR A 31 -3.28 1.07 12.75
C THR A 31 -2.02 0.28 12.38
N HIS A 32 -0.90 0.97 12.18
CA HIS A 32 0.32 0.41 11.60
C HIS A 32 1.39 0.07 12.64
N LYS A 33 1.20 0.46 13.91
CA LYS A 33 2.05 0.09 15.05
C LYS A 33 3.55 0.39 14.80
N GLY A 34 3.85 1.52 14.15
CA GLY A 34 5.22 1.91 13.82
C GLY A 34 5.82 1.24 12.59
N VAL A 35 5.08 0.38 11.88
CA VAL A 35 5.55 -0.29 10.66
C VAL A 35 4.91 0.37 9.45
N SER A 36 5.70 1.10 8.66
CA SER A 36 5.19 1.70 7.42
C SER A 36 4.71 0.63 6.43
N MET A 37 3.52 0.85 5.87
CA MET A 37 2.97 0.08 4.74
C MET A 37 3.41 0.64 3.38
N ILE A 38 4.09 1.79 3.39
CA ILE A 38 4.68 2.44 2.22
C ILE A 38 6.19 2.23 2.27
N GLN A 39 6.78 1.83 1.15
CA GLN A 39 8.22 1.71 0.99
C GLN A 39 8.71 2.72 -0.04
N LEU A 40 9.98 3.09 0.01
CA LEU A 40 10.61 3.91 -1.02
C LEU A 40 11.69 3.07 -1.69
N ASP A 41 11.61 2.92 -3.01
CA ASP A 41 12.60 2.17 -3.77
C ASP A 41 13.22 3.02 -4.89
N TYR A 42 14.37 2.57 -5.37
CA TYR A 42 15.05 3.16 -6.53
C TYR A 42 14.53 2.50 -7.80
N VAL A 43 14.27 3.31 -8.82
CA VAL A 43 13.82 2.79 -10.12
C VAL A 43 14.94 1.98 -10.79
N GLU A 44 16.16 2.52 -10.82
CA GLU A 44 17.32 1.83 -11.37
C GLU A 44 18.60 2.20 -10.60
N ARG A 45 18.93 1.40 -9.59
CA ARG A 45 19.99 1.70 -8.61
C ARG A 45 21.37 1.95 -9.21
N SER A 46 21.69 1.30 -10.34
CA SER A 46 23.00 1.42 -10.98
C SER A 46 23.15 2.66 -11.85
N HIS A 47 22.05 3.26 -12.31
CA HIS A 47 22.07 4.28 -13.37
C HIS A 47 21.35 5.58 -12.99
N SER A 48 20.54 5.58 -11.93
CA SER A 48 19.74 6.75 -11.55
C SER A 48 19.54 6.85 -10.03
N THR A 49 19.47 8.08 -9.53
CA THR A 49 19.08 8.39 -8.15
C THR A 49 17.56 8.55 -7.99
N GLN A 50 16.79 8.36 -9.07
CA GLN A 50 15.33 8.46 -9.03
C GLN A 50 14.75 7.40 -8.09
N THR A 51 13.85 7.85 -7.22
CA THR A 51 13.12 7.01 -6.28
C THR A 51 11.63 7.12 -6.50
N VAL A 52 10.88 6.08 -6.11
CA VAL A 52 9.42 6.05 -6.19
C VAL A 52 8.87 5.39 -4.93
N PRO A 53 7.78 5.91 -4.34
CA PRO A 53 7.09 5.21 -3.28
C PRO A 53 6.38 3.99 -3.84
N VAL A 54 6.64 2.83 -3.25
CA VAL A 54 5.97 1.56 -3.53
C VAL A 54 4.91 1.36 -2.45
N VAL A 55 3.66 1.17 -2.89
CA VAL A 55 2.48 1.05 -2.03
C VAL A 55 1.62 -0.14 -2.46
N CYS A 56 0.69 -0.56 -1.60
CA CYS A 56 -0.41 -1.42 -2.05
C CYS A 56 -1.27 -0.64 -3.06
N MET A 57 -1.39 -1.15 -4.28
CA MET A 57 -2.17 -0.50 -5.34
C MET A 57 -3.68 -0.73 -5.23
N HIS A 58 -4.12 -1.53 -4.24
CA HIS A 58 -5.52 -1.94 -4.09
C HIS A 58 -6.15 -2.43 -5.41
N CYS A 59 -5.45 -3.37 -6.05
CA CYS A 59 -5.76 -3.87 -7.39
C CYS A 59 -7.22 -4.27 -7.56
N ASP A 60 -7.75 -4.08 -8.78
CA ASP A 60 -9.14 -4.44 -9.08
C ASP A 60 -9.40 -5.95 -8.92
N SER A 61 -8.48 -6.77 -9.43
CA SER A 61 -8.41 -8.23 -9.20
C SER A 61 -7.21 -8.56 -8.30
N PRO A 62 -7.37 -8.49 -6.96
CA PRO A 62 -6.26 -8.66 -6.04
C PRO A 62 -5.89 -10.13 -5.89
N THR A 63 -4.90 -10.59 -6.65
CA THR A 63 -4.37 -11.97 -6.58
C THR A 63 -3.98 -12.36 -5.15
N CYS A 64 -3.48 -11.42 -4.34
CA CYS A 64 -3.16 -11.66 -2.92
C CYS A 64 -4.38 -12.10 -2.08
N ALA A 65 -5.58 -11.59 -2.39
CA ALA A 65 -6.81 -12.00 -1.74
C ALA A 65 -7.34 -13.32 -2.33
N GLU A 66 -7.28 -13.47 -3.65
CA GLU A 66 -7.77 -14.66 -4.38
C GLU A 66 -7.04 -15.94 -3.96
N VAL A 67 -5.73 -15.86 -3.72
CA VAL A 67 -4.92 -17.04 -3.34
C VAL A 67 -4.92 -17.31 -1.83
N CYS A 68 -5.53 -16.44 -1.01
CA CYS A 68 -5.47 -16.57 0.44
C CYS A 68 -6.38 -17.73 0.92
N PRO A 69 -5.83 -18.87 1.37
CA PRO A 69 -6.64 -20.05 1.69
C PRO A 69 -7.50 -19.86 2.95
N ALA A 70 -7.12 -18.92 3.81
CA ALA A 70 -7.82 -18.62 5.06
C ALA A 70 -8.81 -17.45 4.95
N ASP A 71 -8.92 -16.85 3.76
CA ASP A 71 -9.79 -15.70 3.50
C ASP A 71 -9.53 -14.56 4.52
N ALA A 72 -8.23 -14.30 4.74
CA ALA A 72 -7.75 -13.30 5.70
C ALA A 72 -7.57 -11.91 5.06
N ILE A 73 -7.41 -11.85 3.74
CA ILE A 73 -7.26 -10.62 2.93
C ILE A 73 -8.56 -10.45 2.14
N LYS A 74 -9.16 -9.25 2.17
CA LYS A 74 -10.43 -8.95 1.48
C LYS A 74 -10.40 -7.58 0.82
N LYS A 75 -11.11 -7.43 -0.30
CA LYS A 75 -11.42 -6.13 -0.93
C LYS A 75 -12.76 -5.63 -0.39
N THR A 76 -12.84 -4.36 -0.01
CA THR A 76 -14.10 -3.70 0.41
C THR A 76 -14.92 -3.30 -0.81
N GLU A 77 -16.18 -2.92 -0.59
CA GLU A 77 -17.07 -2.42 -1.64
C GLU A 77 -16.49 -1.14 -2.29
N ASP A 78 -15.82 -0.29 -1.50
CA ASP A 78 -15.18 0.95 -1.97
C ASP A 78 -13.83 0.74 -2.71
N GLY A 79 -13.47 -0.51 -3.00
CA GLY A 79 -12.27 -0.87 -3.77
C GLY A 79 -11.00 -1.11 -2.95
N VAL A 80 -11.03 -0.93 -1.62
CA VAL A 80 -9.82 -1.03 -0.77
C VAL A 80 -9.49 -2.49 -0.44
N VAL A 81 -8.31 -2.94 -0.83
CA VAL A 81 -7.75 -4.23 -0.40
C VAL A 81 -7.14 -4.12 1.00
N GLN A 82 -7.73 -4.80 1.98
CA GLN A 82 -7.29 -4.79 3.37
C GLN A 82 -6.11 -5.74 3.61
N SER A 83 -5.23 -5.40 4.55
CA SER A 83 -4.18 -6.30 5.02
C SER A 83 -4.75 -7.54 5.71
N ALA A 84 -3.93 -8.60 5.80
CA ALA A 84 -4.37 -9.87 6.37
C ALA A 84 -4.84 -9.71 7.82
N ARG A 85 -6.08 -10.15 8.10
CA ARG A 85 -6.61 -10.24 9.46
C ARG A 85 -5.84 -11.31 10.24
N LYS A 86 -4.90 -10.86 11.09
CA LYS A 86 -4.00 -11.74 11.87
C LYS A 86 -4.68 -12.95 12.53
N PRO A 87 -5.87 -12.84 13.16
CA PRO A 87 -6.52 -13.99 13.79
C PRO A 87 -6.96 -15.10 12.82
N ARG A 88 -7.10 -14.78 11.52
CA ARG A 88 -7.42 -15.75 10.46
C ARG A 88 -6.21 -16.17 9.66
N CYS A 89 -5.07 -15.48 9.80
CA CYS A 89 -3.87 -15.80 9.06
C CYS A 89 -3.31 -17.14 9.57
N ILE A 90 -3.08 -18.09 8.66
CA ILE A 90 -2.57 -19.43 8.99
C ILE A 90 -1.04 -19.51 8.98
N ALA A 91 -0.36 -18.38 8.72
CA ALA A 91 1.10 -18.22 8.71
C ALA A 91 1.50 -16.88 9.37
#